data_AF-A0A3D1PHR2-F1
#
_entry.id   AF-A0A3D1PHR2-F1
#
_cell.length_a   1.000
_cell.length_b   1.000
_cell.length_c   1.000
_cell.angle_alpha   90.00
_cell.angle_beta   90.00
_cell.angle_gamma   90.00
#
_symmetry.space_group_name_H-M   'P 1'
#
loop_
_entity.id
_entity.type
_entity.pdbx_description
1 polymer ?
#
loop_
_entity_poly.entity_id
_entity_poly.type
_entity_poly.pdbx_seq_one_letter_code
_entity_poly.pdbx_strand_id
1 'polypeptide(L)'
;DPMLMERAKGLSERDSYRLIELLDPEVTHYEFFLGRPPLPKADWSTDAALLAAIPERNPCIEGFPSRCLFNYDYQIVNLSEQEFKFLQSCDGNSTVGEILTEVQLALEQVRSLLTQQLILLAPNKLFF
;
A
#
# COMPACT_ATOMS: atom_id res chain seq x y z
N ASP A 1 -30.20 4.91 -12.15
CA ASP A 1 -31.37 5.22 -13.00
C ASP A 1 -30.90 6.05 -14.20
N PRO A 2 -31.08 5.57 -15.44
CA PRO A 2 -30.67 6.28 -16.66
C PRO A 2 -31.20 7.72 -16.76
N MET A 3 -32.41 7.99 -16.25
CA MET A 3 -33.02 9.32 -16.29
C MET A 3 -32.31 10.32 -15.34
N LEU A 4 -31.76 9.83 -14.23
CA LEU A 4 -30.97 10.65 -13.31
C LEU A 4 -29.59 10.99 -13.89
N MET A 5 -28.98 10.04 -14.60
CA MET A 5 -27.69 10.26 -15.28
C MET A 5 -27.81 11.32 -16.37
N GLU A 6 -28.92 11.34 -17.12
CA GLU A 6 -29.15 12.34 -18.15
C GLU A 6 -29.35 13.75 -17.57
N ARG A 7 -30.03 13.86 -16.42
CA ARG A 7 -30.19 15.13 -15.71
C ARG A 7 -28.85 15.68 -15.19
N ALA A 8 -27.95 14.79 -14.75
CA ALA A 8 -26.64 15.18 -14.23
C ALA A 8 -25.72 15.78 -15.31
N LYS A 9 -25.87 15.38 -16.58
CA LYS A 9 -25.05 15.89 -17.71
C LYS A 9 -25.22 17.39 -17.97
N GLY A 10 -26.35 17.97 -17.58
CA GLY A 10 -26.66 19.39 -17.78
C GLY A 10 -26.22 20.31 -16.63
N LEU A 11 -25.57 19.77 -15.59
CA LEU A 11 -25.16 20.56 -14.43
C LEU A 11 -23.96 21.45 -14.75
N SER A 12 -23.93 22.64 -14.14
CA SER A 12 -22.70 23.41 -14.07
C SER A 12 -21.67 22.69 -13.19
N GLU A 13 -20.40 23.02 -13.34
CA GLU A 13 -19.32 22.45 -12.51
C GLU A 13 -19.60 22.60 -11.01
N ARG A 14 -20.10 23.78 -10.59
CA ARG A 14 -20.47 24.06 -9.21
C ARG A 14 -21.65 23.20 -8.72
N ASP A 15 -22.67 23.01 -9.56
CA ASP A 15 -23.84 22.20 -9.20
C ASP A 15 -23.49 20.71 -9.18
N SER A 16 -22.55 20.28 -10.01
CA SER A 16 -22.00 18.92 -9.98
C SER A 16 -21.29 18.65 -8.66
N TYR A 17 -20.40 19.55 -8.21
CA TYR A 17 -19.75 19.43 -6.91
C TYR A 17 -20.75 19.45 -5.75
N ARG A 18 -21.76 20.33 -5.81
CA ARG A 18 -22.80 20.37 -4.78
C ARG A 18 -23.64 19.09 -4.76
N LEU A 19 -23.94 18.52 -5.92
CA LEU A 19 -24.65 17.25 -6.01
C LEU A 19 -23.82 16.11 -5.44
N ILE A 20 -22.50 16.08 -5.69
CA ILE A 20 -21.59 15.10 -5.10
C ILE A 20 -21.63 15.18 -3.57
N GLU A 21 -21.54 16.38 -2.98
CA GLU A 21 -21.67 16.58 -1.52
C GLU A 21 -23.01 16.12 -0.96
N LEU A 22 -24.11 16.32 -1.69
CA LEU A 22 -25.46 15.95 -1.25
C LEU A 22 -25.75 14.45 -1.38
N LEU A 23 -25.11 13.79 -2.35
CA LEU A 23 -25.24 12.34 -2.59
C LEU A 23 -24.28 11.51 -1.74
N ASP A 24 -23.37 12.16 -1.01
CA ASP A 24 -22.44 11.54 -0.07
C ASP A 24 -22.92 11.79 1.39
N PRO A 25 -23.83 10.95 1.93
CA PRO A 25 -24.45 11.16 3.25
C PRO A 25 -23.50 10.89 4.42
N GLU A 26 -22.41 10.17 4.19
CA GLU A 26 -21.29 10.03 5.11
C GLU A 26 -20.20 10.94 4.58
N VAL A 27 -19.88 12.03 5.28
CA VAL A 27 -18.85 12.98 4.87
C VAL A 27 -17.58 12.22 4.50
N THR A 28 -17.29 12.03 3.20
CA THR A 28 -15.98 11.54 2.77
C THR A 28 -14.98 12.57 3.28
N HIS A 29 -14.29 12.23 4.38
CA HIS A 29 -13.34 13.13 4.99
C HIS A 29 -12.13 13.24 4.06
N TYR A 30 -12.07 14.32 3.29
CA TYR A 30 -10.90 14.60 2.48
C TYR A 30 -9.81 15.17 3.39
N GLU A 31 -8.82 14.33 3.70
CA GLU A 31 -7.59 14.77 4.34
C GLU A 31 -6.63 15.32 3.29
N PHE A 32 -6.32 16.61 3.38
CA PHE A 32 -5.29 17.22 2.56
C PHE A 32 -4.00 17.35 3.37
N PHE A 33 -3.00 16.57 2.98
CA PHE A 33 -1.65 16.69 3.53
C PHE A 33 -0.88 17.75 2.74
N LEU A 34 -0.66 18.92 3.35
CA LEU A 34 0.18 19.97 2.77
C LEU A 34 1.64 19.70 3.12
N GLY A 35 2.47 19.54 2.09
CA GLY A 35 3.91 19.41 2.26
C GLY A 35 4.66 20.40 1.37
N ARG A 36 5.81 20.89 1.85
CA ARG A 36 6.68 21.79 1.09
C ARG A 36 7.46 20.98 0.04
N PRO A 37 7.32 21.23 -1.27
CA PRO A 37 8.13 20.57 -2.27
C PRO A 37 9.62 20.90 -2.12
N PRO A 38 10.53 19.97 -2.48
CA PRO A 38 10.25 18.60 -2.95
C PRO A 38 9.92 17.65 -1.79
N LEU A 39 8.91 16.80 -1.97
CA LEU A 39 8.64 15.70 -1.05
C LEU A 39 9.64 14.58 -1.33
N PRO A 40 10.45 14.15 -0.34
CA PRO A 40 11.37 13.04 -0.53
C PRO A 40 10.56 11.77 -0.80
N LYS A 41 10.89 11.08 -1.90
CA LYS A 41 10.37 9.76 -2.22
C LYS A 41 11.54 8.80 -2.16
N ALA A 42 11.40 7.75 -1.35
CA ALA A 42 12.38 6.69 -1.36
C ALA A 42 12.30 5.95 -2.71
N ASP A 43 13.47 5.63 -3.27
CA ASP A 43 13.59 4.84 -4.49
C ASP A 43 14.19 3.47 -4.15
N TRP A 44 13.41 2.43 -4.40
CA TRP A 44 13.77 1.02 -4.15
C TRP A 44 14.13 0.28 -5.44
N SER A 45 14.35 1.00 -6.54
CA SER A 45 14.64 0.42 -7.86
C SER A 45 15.89 -0.46 -7.84
N THR A 46 16.92 -0.08 -7.07
CA THR A 46 18.16 -0.86 -6.97
C THR A 46 18.05 -1.97 -5.92
N ASP A 47 18.67 -3.13 -6.20
CA ASP A 47 18.70 -4.25 -5.25
C ASP A 47 19.37 -3.87 -3.93
N ALA A 48 20.42 -3.04 -3.99
CA ALA A 48 21.10 -2.55 -2.80
C ALA A 48 20.18 -1.70 -1.91
N ALA A 49 19.38 -0.81 -2.52
CA ALA A 49 18.40 -0.01 -1.77
C ALA A 49 17.29 -0.88 -1.18
N LEU A 50 16.80 -1.86 -1.93
CA LEU A 50 15.78 -2.79 -1.45
C LEU A 50 16.30 -3.65 -0.29
N LEU A 51 17.50 -4.21 -0.40
CA LEU A 51 18.13 -5.02 0.64
C LEU A 51 18.35 -4.23 1.94
N ALA A 52 18.67 -2.94 1.83
CA ALA A 52 18.90 -2.08 2.99
C ALA A 52 17.61 -1.55 3.64
N ALA A 53 16.46 -1.66 2.96
CA ALA A 53 15.19 -1.17 3.49
C ALA A 53 14.68 -2.03 4.66
N ILE A 54 13.91 -1.41 5.56
CA ILE A 54 13.21 -2.09 6.66
C ILE A 54 11.78 -2.36 6.20
N PRO A 55 11.36 -3.63 6.01
CA PRO A 55 10.01 -3.96 5.66
C PRO A 55 9.10 -4.01 6.90
N GLU A 56 7.90 -3.47 6.74
CA GLU A 56 6.80 -3.60 7.67
C GLU A 56 5.61 -4.23 6.95
N ARG A 57 4.88 -5.11 7.64
CA ARG A 57 3.63 -5.65 7.11
C ARG A 57 2.62 -4.52 6.94
N ASN A 58 1.98 -4.42 5.77
CA ASN A 58 1.00 -3.37 5.55
C ASN A 58 -0.17 -3.53 6.55
N PRO A 59 -0.51 -2.51 7.37
CA PRO A 59 -1.58 -2.59 8.36
C PRO A 59 -2.97 -2.81 7.75
N CYS A 60 -3.13 -2.52 6.46
CA CYS A 60 -4.40 -2.65 5.73
C CYS A 60 -4.64 -4.04 5.12
N ILE A 61 -3.82 -5.05 5.44
CA ILE A 61 -4.12 -6.43 5.02
C ILE A 61 -5.11 -7.08 6.00
N GLU A 62 -6.07 -7.83 5.48
CA GLU A 62 -7.05 -8.56 6.29
C GLU A 62 -6.84 -10.07 6.21
N GLY A 63 -6.94 -10.76 7.35
CA GLY A 63 -6.83 -12.22 7.42
C GLY A 63 -5.44 -12.75 7.81
N PHE A 64 -4.42 -11.89 7.96
CA PHE A 64 -3.14 -12.31 8.54
C PHE A 64 -3.29 -12.62 10.05
N PRO A 65 -2.72 -13.72 10.60
CA PRO A 65 -1.79 -14.67 10.00
C PRO A 65 -2.49 -15.87 9.32
N SER A 66 -2.78 -15.74 8.04
CA SER A 66 -3.22 -16.78 7.11
C SER A 66 -2.43 -16.63 5.82
N ARG A 67 -2.27 -17.72 5.07
CA ARG A 67 -1.71 -17.67 3.71
C ARG A 67 -2.72 -17.22 2.65
N CYS A 68 -4.01 -17.32 2.95
CA CYS A 68 -5.08 -16.77 2.12
C CYS A 68 -5.61 -15.52 2.82
N LEU A 69 -5.35 -14.35 2.24
CA LEU A 69 -5.65 -13.05 2.82
C LEU A 69 -6.14 -12.06 1.77
N PHE A 70 -6.65 -10.92 2.22
CA PHE A 70 -6.96 -9.79 1.36
C PHE A 70 -5.85 -8.75 1.42
N ASN A 71 -5.39 -8.27 0.25
CA ASN A 71 -4.51 -7.11 0.18
C ASN A 71 -5.28 -5.79 0.38
N TYR A 72 -4.58 -4.66 0.28
CA TYR A 72 -5.17 -3.32 0.40
C TYR A 72 -6.38 -3.09 -0.52
N ASP A 73 -6.36 -3.64 -1.74
CA ASP A 73 -7.43 -3.51 -2.73
C ASP A 73 -8.55 -4.56 -2.56
N TYR A 74 -8.60 -5.27 -1.42
CA TYR A 74 -9.53 -6.37 -1.14
C TYR A 74 -9.45 -7.53 -2.16
N GLN A 75 -8.30 -7.72 -2.80
CA GLN A 75 -8.04 -8.85 -3.69
C GLN A 75 -7.53 -10.05 -2.88
N ILE A 76 -8.00 -11.24 -3.25
CA ILE A 76 -7.53 -12.50 -2.65
C ILE A 76 -6.08 -12.74 -3.08
N VAL A 77 -5.19 -12.86 -2.10
CA VAL A 77 -3.80 -13.27 -2.27
C VAL A 77 -3.57 -14.62 -1.61
N ASN A 78 -2.89 -15.50 -2.33
CA ASN A 78 -2.43 -16.79 -1.80
C ASN A 78 -0.91 -16.76 -1.68
N LEU A 79 -0.43 -16.61 -0.45
CA LEU A 79 0.99 -16.62 -0.13
C LEU A 79 1.57 -18.02 -0.27
N SER A 80 2.74 -18.11 -0.89
CA SER A 80 3.64 -19.24 -0.73
C SER A 80 4.10 -19.36 0.73
N GLU A 81 4.68 -20.50 1.08
CA GLU A 81 5.23 -20.69 2.43
C GLU A 81 6.37 -19.72 2.73
N GLN A 82 7.21 -19.41 1.73
CA GLN A 82 8.33 -18.48 1.90
C GLN A 82 7.86 -17.03 2.00
N GLU A 83 6.87 -16.61 1.22
CA GLU A 83 6.28 -15.27 1.35
C GLU A 83 5.60 -15.09 2.71
N PHE A 84 4.92 -16.13 3.20
CA PHE A 84 4.32 -16.11 4.53
C PHE A 84 5.39 -15.99 5.63
N LYS A 85 6.47 -16.77 5.57
CA LYS A 85 7.59 -16.65 6.51
C LYS A 85 8.23 -15.26 6.45
N PHE A 86 8.45 -14.72 5.26
CA PHE A 86 8.98 -13.36 5.08
C PHE A 86 8.08 -12.31 5.74
N LEU A 87 6.76 -12.39 5.54
CA LEU A 87 5.77 -11.50 6.18
C LEU A 87 5.74 -11.66 7.71
N GLN A 88 5.98 -12.86 8.24
CA GLN A 88 6.13 -13.08 9.69
C GLN A 88 7.40 -12.43 10.25
N SER A 89 8.46 -12.33 9.44
CA SER A 89 9.73 -11.69 9.83
C SER A 89 9.75 -10.17 9.61
N CYS A 90 8.70 -9.56 9.05
CA CYS A 90 8.57 -8.10 8.88
C CYS A 90 8.26 -7.41 10.22
N ASP A 91 9.28 -7.25 11.05
CA ASP A 91 9.20 -6.76 12.44
C ASP A 91 9.42 -5.24 12.61
N GLY A 92 9.67 -4.51 11.51
CA GLY A 92 9.98 -3.08 11.52
C GLY A 92 11.36 -2.70 12.08
N ASN A 93 12.25 -3.68 12.28
CA ASN A 93 13.61 -3.48 12.78
C ASN A 93 14.68 -4.10 11.88
N SER A 94 14.41 -5.30 11.36
CA SER A 94 15.31 -6.04 10.48
C SER A 94 15.22 -5.51 9.06
N THR A 95 16.34 -5.49 8.34
CA THR A 95 16.36 -5.14 6.92
C THR A 95 15.88 -6.30 6.05
N VAL A 96 15.45 -6.03 4.82
CA VAL A 96 15.13 -7.06 3.82
C VAL A 96 16.30 -8.04 3.69
N GLY A 97 17.53 -7.52 3.60
CA GLY A 97 18.73 -8.36 3.46
C GLY A 97 18.93 -9.32 4.63
N GLU A 98 18.70 -8.87 5.86
CA GLU A 98 18.80 -9.71 7.05
C GLU A 98 17.73 -10.81 7.05
N ILE A 99 16.48 -10.47 6.76
CA ILE A 99 15.37 -11.45 6.69
C ILE A 99 15.64 -12.53 5.62
N LEU A 100 16.18 -12.13 4.47
CA LEU A 100 16.49 -13.05 3.37
C LEU A 100 17.64 -14.03 3.67
N THR A 101 18.38 -13.84 4.76
CA THR A 101 19.36 -14.85 5.23
C THR A 101 18.68 -16.07 5.85
N GLU A 102 17.48 -15.88 6.42
CA GLU A 102 16.70 -16.93 7.09
C GLU A 102 15.59 -17.48 6.20
N VAL A 103 15.02 -16.63 5.34
CA VAL A 103 13.92 -16.97 4.45
C VAL A 103 14.41 -17.06 3.01
N GLN A 104 14.24 -18.23 2.39
CA GLN A 104 14.63 -18.46 0.98
C GLN A 104 13.59 -17.86 0.03
N LEU A 105 13.63 -16.54 -0.13
CA LEU A 105 12.76 -15.79 -1.02
C LEU A 105 13.61 -14.95 -1.99
N ALA A 106 13.25 -14.92 -3.27
CA ALA A 106 13.98 -14.10 -4.24
C ALA A 106 13.62 -12.61 -4.10
N LEU A 107 14.55 -11.71 -4.44
CA LEU A 107 14.29 -10.25 -4.41
C LEU A 107 13.09 -9.85 -5.28
N GLU A 108 12.91 -10.51 -6.43
CA GLU A 108 11.73 -10.28 -7.30
C GLU A 108 10.41 -10.58 -6.58
N GLN A 109 10.40 -11.57 -5.68
CA GLN A 109 9.21 -11.85 -4.89
C GLN A 109 9.00 -10.78 -3.82
N VAL A 110 10.06 -10.25 -3.20
CA VAL A 110 9.96 -9.09 -2.30
C VAL A 110 9.38 -7.87 -3.04
N ARG A 111 9.82 -7.62 -4.28
CA ARG A 111 9.25 -6.57 -5.14
C ARG A 111 7.77 -6.81 -5.46
N SER A 112 7.39 -8.07 -5.67
CA SER A 112 5.99 -8.45 -5.86
C SER A 112 5.15 -8.18 -4.60
N LEU A 113 5.66 -8.51 -3.41
CA LEU A 113 4.99 -8.21 -2.13
C LEU A 113 4.79 -6.70 -1.93
N LEU A 114 5.79 -5.89 -2.30
CA LEU A 114 5.69 -4.42 -2.28
C LEU A 114 4.65 -3.92 -3.29
N THR A 115 4.67 -4.43 -4.52
CA THR A 115 3.74 -4.04 -5.59
C THR A 115 2.30 -4.38 -5.25
N GLN A 116 2.06 -5.52 -4.58
CA GLN A 116 0.76 -5.94 -4.08
C GLN A 116 0.35 -5.25 -2.77
N GLN A 117 1.15 -4.28 -2.28
CA GLN A 117 0.91 -3.56 -1.04
C GLN A 117 0.78 -4.48 0.19
N LEU A 118 1.51 -5.60 0.23
CA LEU A 118 1.54 -6.51 1.37
C LEU A 118 2.59 -6.09 2.42
N ILE A 119 3.61 -5.38 1.96
CA ILE A 119 4.64 -4.75 2.80
C ILE A 119 4.78 -3.28 2.43
N LEU A 120 5.21 -2.48 3.41
CA LEU A 120 5.70 -1.12 3.26
C LEU A 120 7.20 -1.12 3.54
N LEU A 121 7.94 -0.20 2.93
CA LEU A 121 9.39 -0.08 3.12
C LEU A 121 9.73 1.27 3.73
N ALA A 122 10.54 1.25 4.79
CA ALA A 122 11.17 2.42 5.36
C ALA A 122 12.67 2.43 5.05
N PRO A 123 13.29 3.60 4.86
CA PRO A 123 14.75 3.70 4.81
C PRO A 123 15.33 3.26 6.15
N ASN A 124 16.51 2.64 6.11
CA ASN A 124 17.21 2.29 7.33
C ASN A 124 17.45 3.55 8.17
N LYS A 125 17.09 3.49 9.46
CA LYS A 125 17.19 4.59 10.43
C LYS A 125 18.61 5.15 10.58
N LEU A 126 19.63 4.45 10.07
CA LEU A 126 21.04 4.86 10.09
C LEU A 126 21.41 5.99 9.09
N PHE A 127 20.47 6.50 8.28
CA PHE A 127 20.74 7.51 7.24
C PHE A 127 20.03 8.86 7.41
N PHE A 128 19.59 9.22 8.63
CA PHE A 128 19.17 10.58 8.97
C PHE A 128 20.04 11.19 10.07
#